data_AF-B0EMI0-F1
#
_entry.id   AF-B0EMI0-F1
#
_cell.length_a   1.000
_cell.length_b   1.000
_cell.length_c   1.000
_cell.angle_alpha   90.00
_cell.angle_beta   90.00
_cell.angle_gamma   90.00
#
_symmetry.space_group_name_H-M   'P 1'
#
loop_
_entity.id
_entity.type
_entity.pdbx_description
1 polymer ?
#
loop_
_entity_poly.entity_id
_entity_poly.type
_entity_poly.pdbx_seq_one_letter_code
_entity_poly.pdbx_strand_id
1 'polypeptide(L)'
;MKKFLAYLARYGTPICLTISGILSILVIIPFGFGLPSHTFDKKTNTNLAGKNTGKLSCSDYFIDNSHAIYYKLPNIDYHFQCGYSVFNIILTFLFEIISVVEIVLFWVFVLIWRKKKLITFIVYCCLLIPIIMQCYLLVHHCSEIHEGSKSCKKVKVDAQAQCSILPFVFTPVVDSFNVVFLFIGTGLGTVLYFCRPRVNKALDVKIL
;
A
#
# COMPACT_ATOMS: atom_id res chain seq x y z
N MET A 1 -10.92 -7.86 31.94
CA MET A 1 -10.87 -6.74 30.97
C MET A 1 -9.73 -5.74 31.19
N LYS A 2 -9.53 -5.15 32.38
CA LYS A 2 -8.49 -4.10 32.59
C LYS A 2 -7.05 -4.55 32.27
N LYS A 3 -6.65 -5.78 32.63
CA LYS A 3 -5.34 -6.36 32.29
C LYS A 3 -5.16 -6.59 30.78
N PHE A 4 -6.20 -7.08 30.10
CA PHE A 4 -6.19 -7.31 28.66
C PHE A 4 -6.00 -6.01 27.86
N LEU A 5 -6.76 -4.96 28.21
CA LEU A 5 -6.62 -3.64 27.60
C LEU A 5 -5.24 -3.02 27.85
N ALA A 6 -4.68 -3.21 29.05
CA ALA A 6 -3.33 -2.76 29.37
C ALA A 6 -2.25 -3.51 28.56
N TYR A 7 -2.45 -4.81 28.33
CA TYR A 7 -1.57 -5.63 27.50
C TYR A 7 -1.64 -5.22 26.02
N LEU A 8 -2.86 -5.05 25.49
CA LEU A 8 -3.10 -4.53 24.14
C LEU A 8 -2.46 -3.15 23.95
N ALA A 9 -2.60 -2.24 24.90
CA ALA A 9 -1.95 -0.94 24.81
C ALA A 9 -0.41 -1.11 24.74
N ARG A 10 0.18 -1.91 25.63
CA ARG A 10 1.66 -2.05 25.76
C ARG A 10 2.32 -2.76 24.59
N TYR A 11 1.71 -3.83 24.10
CA TYR A 11 2.29 -4.69 23.07
C TYR A 11 1.60 -4.54 21.71
N GLY A 12 0.36 -4.07 21.67
CA GLY A 12 -0.38 -3.88 20.42
C GLY A 12 0.18 -2.74 19.58
N THR A 13 0.60 -1.61 20.16
CA THR A 13 1.26 -0.52 19.40
C THR A 13 2.47 -1.01 18.60
N PRO A 14 3.50 -1.63 19.21
CA PRO A 14 4.65 -2.11 18.46
C PRO A 14 4.28 -3.18 17.43
N ILE A 15 3.37 -4.11 17.76
CA ILE A 15 2.92 -5.15 16.82
C ILE A 15 2.25 -4.52 15.59
N CYS A 16 1.31 -3.60 15.79
CA CYS A 16 0.58 -2.97 14.69
C CYS A 16 1.51 -2.15 13.79
N LEU A 17 2.42 -1.36 14.38
CA LEU A 17 3.38 -0.58 13.60
C LEU A 17 4.38 -1.47 12.86
N THR A 18 4.83 -2.57 13.46
CA THR A 18 5.69 -3.55 12.75
C THR A 18 4.97 -4.20 11.58
N ILE A 19 3.71 -4.61 11.76
CA ILE A 19 2.91 -5.18 10.66
C ILE A 19 2.78 -4.16 9.54
N SER A 20 2.47 -2.90 9.85
CA SER A 20 2.38 -1.85 8.83
C SER A 20 3.71 -1.64 8.10
N GLY A 21 4.84 -1.64 8.79
CA GLY A 21 6.15 -1.52 8.14
C GLY A 21 6.45 -2.68 7.19
N ILE A 22 6.05 -3.90 7.54
CA ILE A 22 6.18 -5.07 6.67
C ILE A 22 5.29 -4.93 5.43
N LEU A 23 4.03 -4.51 5.62
CA LEU A 23 3.09 -4.29 4.51
C LEU A 23 3.60 -3.21 3.55
N SER A 24 4.13 -2.09 4.06
CA SER A 24 4.78 -1.05 3.25
C SER A 24 5.94 -1.60 2.40
N ILE A 25 6.79 -2.46 2.97
CA ILE A 25 7.88 -3.11 2.22
C ILE A 25 7.33 -4.03 1.12
N LEU A 26 6.25 -4.75 1.40
CA LEU A 26 5.59 -5.63 0.42
C LEU A 26 4.98 -4.87 -0.76
N VAL A 27 4.61 -3.59 -0.60
CA VAL A 27 4.15 -2.72 -1.70
C VAL A 27 5.32 -2.18 -2.52
N ILE A 28 6.44 -1.84 -1.88
CA ILE A 28 7.64 -1.31 -2.54
C ILE A 28 8.21 -2.31 -3.56
N ILE A 29 8.28 -3.61 -3.22
CA ILE A 29 8.87 -4.65 -4.07
C ILE A 29 8.20 -4.75 -5.47
N PRO A 30 6.87 -4.93 -5.58
CA PRO A 30 6.20 -5.03 -6.88
C PRO A 30 6.27 -3.73 -7.69
N PHE A 31 6.29 -2.55 -7.06
CA PHE A 31 6.49 -1.28 -7.78
C PHE A 31 7.95 -1.08 -8.24
N GLY A 32 8.93 -1.68 -7.55
CA GLY A 32 10.36 -1.59 -7.93
C GLY A 32 10.84 -2.61 -8.94
N PHE A 33 10.17 -3.75 -9.04
CA PHE A 33 10.64 -4.85 -9.88
C PHE A 33 9.57 -5.43 -10.82
N GLY A 34 8.28 -5.10 -10.63
CA GLY A 34 7.20 -6.06 -10.93
C GLY A 34 6.00 -5.58 -11.73
N LEU A 35 5.96 -4.36 -12.28
CA LEU A 35 4.89 -3.98 -13.21
C LEU A 35 5.40 -4.05 -14.65
N PRO A 36 5.34 -5.23 -15.30
CA PRO A 36 5.65 -5.33 -16.71
C PRO A 36 4.68 -4.47 -17.52
N SER A 37 5.21 -3.42 -18.14
CA SER A 37 4.53 -2.67 -19.18
C SER A 37 4.66 -3.43 -20.49
N HIS A 38 3.78 -4.40 -20.73
CA HIS A 38 3.78 -5.16 -21.97
C HIS A 38 2.46 -4.96 -22.70
N THR A 39 2.57 -4.44 -23.92
CA THR A 39 1.44 -4.13 -24.80
C THR A 39 1.43 -4.97 -26.07
N PHE A 40 2.23 -6.06 -26.12
CA PHE A 40 2.38 -6.95 -27.29
C PHE A 40 2.93 -8.34 -26.94
N ASP A 41 2.44 -9.38 -27.62
CA ASP A 41 2.96 -10.75 -27.49
C ASP A 41 4.39 -10.82 -28.02
N LYS A 42 5.34 -11.14 -27.14
CA LYS A 42 6.77 -11.23 -27.45
C LYS A 42 7.11 -12.34 -28.45
N LYS A 43 6.30 -13.39 -28.56
CA LYS A 43 6.52 -14.51 -29.49
C LYS A 43 6.09 -14.15 -30.91
N THR A 44 4.96 -13.48 -31.06
CA THR A 44 4.39 -13.12 -32.37
C THR A 44 4.71 -11.69 -32.80
N ASN A 45 5.22 -10.86 -31.90
CA ASN A 45 5.43 -9.42 -32.06
C ASN A 45 4.16 -8.65 -32.42
N THR A 46 3.00 -9.17 -31.98
CA THR A 46 1.67 -8.60 -32.27
C THR A 46 1.04 -7.97 -31.03
N ASN A 47 0.32 -6.86 -31.22
CA ASN A 47 -0.42 -6.19 -30.15
C ASN A 47 -1.87 -6.69 -30.00
N LEU A 48 -2.67 -6.06 -29.11
CA LEU A 48 -4.10 -6.36 -28.89
C LEU A 48 -4.96 -6.31 -30.16
N ALA A 49 -4.53 -5.59 -31.21
CA ALA A 49 -5.23 -5.53 -32.49
C ALA A 49 -4.57 -6.40 -33.58
N GLY A 50 -3.69 -7.34 -33.22
CA GLY A 50 -3.05 -8.27 -34.15
C GLY A 50 -2.07 -7.63 -35.13
N LYS A 51 -1.64 -6.38 -34.92
CA LYS A 51 -0.69 -5.70 -35.81
C LYS A 51 0.74 -5.93 -35.36
N ASN A 52 1.65 -6.12 -36.31
CA ASN A 52 3.09 -6.17 -36.07
C ASN A 52 3.58 -4.76 -35.71
N THR A 53 3.84 -4.50 -34.43
CA THR A 53 4.33 -3.19 -33.98
C THR A 53 5.58 -3.36 -33.15
N GLY A 54 6.71 -2.90 -33.69
CA GLY A 54 7.99 -2.83 -32.96
C GLY A 54 8.07 -1.69 -31.93
N LYS A 55 6.95 -1.18 -31.41
CA LYS A 55 6.94 -0.11 -30.41
C LYS A 55 6.20 -0.50 -29.14
N LEU A 56 6.82 -0.10 -28.04
CA LEU A 56 6.84 -0.72 -26.71
C LEU A 56 6.05 0.07 -25.64
N SER A 57 5.26 1.06 -26.05
CA SER A 57 4.63 2.00 -25.13
C SER A 57 3.13 1.78 -25.06
N CYS A 58 2.57 1.86 -23.84
CA CYS A 58 1.12 1.96 -23.66
C CYS A 58 0.52 3.15 -24.44
N SER A 59 1.33 4.16 -24.84
CA SER A 59 0.87 5.34 -25.59
C SER A 59 0.48 5.09 -27.04
N ASP A 60 0.99 4.02 -27.65
CA ASP A 60 0.94 3.85 -29.11
C ASP A 60 -0.31 3.08 -29.55
N TYR A 61 -0.96 2.41 -28.60
CA TYR A 61 -2.31 1.92 -28.72
C TYR A 61 -3.23 2.87 -27.95
N PHE A 62 -4.47 3.03 -28.40
CA PHE A 62 -5.52 3.87 -27.79
C PHE A 62 -5.93 3.44 -26.35
N ILE A 63 -5.02 2.82 -25.60
CA ILE A 63 -5.15 2.37 -24.23
C ILE A 63 -4.53 3.49 -23.41
N ASP A 64 -5.42 4.33 -22.89
CA ASP A 64 -5.14 5.41 -21.97
C ASP A 64 -3.96 5.11 -21.00
N ASN A 65 -2.88 5.89 -21.12
CA ASN A 65 -1.67 5.79 -20.28
C ASN A 65 -1.83 6.37 -18.89
N SER A 66 -2.96 7.00 -18.61
CA SER A 66 -3.18 7.64 -17.33
C SER A 66 -3.62 6.66 -16.24
N HIS A 67 -3.98 5.41 -16.60
CA HIS A 67 -4.61 4.48 -15.68
C HIS A 67 -4.11 3.03 -15.83
N ALA A 68 -4.20 2.28 -14.73
CA ALA A 68 -3.84 0.87 -14.68
C ALA A 68 -4.86 0.01 -15.45
N ILE A 69 -4.41 -0.69 -16.49
CA ILE A 69 -5.27 -1.46 -17.41
C ILE A 69 -4.70 -2.84 -17.65
N TYR A 70 -5.56 -3.87 -17.66
CA TYR A 70 -5.16 -5.24 -17.95
C TYR A 70 -6.21 -5.98 -18.78
N TYR A 71 -5.75 -6.64 -19.84
CA TYR A 71 -6.55 -7.51 -20.70
C TYR A 71 -6.03 -8.94 -20.69
N LYS A 72 -6.96 -9.88 -20.56
CA LYS A 72 -6.75 -11.31 -20.72
C LYS A 72 -7.40 -11.79 -22.00
N LEU A 73 -6.67 -12.49 -22.86
CA LEU A 73 -7.26 -13.21 -24.00
C LEU A 73 -7.53 -14.66 -23.62
N PRO A 74 -8.74 -15.21 -23.90
CA PRO A 74 -8.99 -16.62 -23.77
C PRO A 74 -8.13 -17.35 -24.81
N ASN A 75 -7.49 -18.44 -24.40
CA ASN A 75 -6.65 -19.32 -25.22
C ASN A 75 -5.24 -18.83 -25.59
N ILE A 76 -4.74 -17.76 -24.95
CA ILE A 76 -3.33 -17.36 -25.05
C ILE A 76 -2.79 -17.15 -23.63
N ASP A 77 -1.60 -17.68 -23.33
CA ASP A 77 -0.90 -17.47 -22.04
C ASP A 77 -0.36 -16.04 -21.86
N TYR A 78 -0.63 -15.16 -22.83
CA TYR A 78 -0.13 -13.80 -22.88
C TYR A 78 -1.18 -12.82 -22.38
N HIS A 79 -0.72 -11.81 -21.62
CA HIS A 79 -1.56 -10.80 -21.00
C HIS A 79 -1.03 -9.41 -21.34
N PHE A 80 -1.95 -8.50 -21.66
CA PHE A 80 -1.62 -7.12 -21.95
C PHE A 80 -1.83 -6.30 -20.69
N GLN A 81 -0.79 -5.60 -20.23
CA GLN A 81 -0.82 -4.87 -18.97
C GLN A 81 -0.14 -3.51 -19.13
N CYS A 82 -0.87 -2.47 -18.71
CA CYS A 82 -0.35 -1.13 -18.46
C CYS A 82 -0.41 -0.86 -16.96
N GLY A 83 0.75 -0.56 -16.38
CA GLY A 83 0.89 -0.28 -14.95
C GLY A 83 0.22 1.02 -14.52
N TYR A 84 0.38 1.37 -13.24
CA TYR A 84 -0.05 2.67 -12.68
C TYR A 84 0.62 3.84 -13.39
N SER A 85 0.04 5.03 -13.27
CA SER A 85 0.69 6.24 -13.80
C SER A 85 2.05 6.46 -13.15
N VAL A 86 2.98 7.10 -13.87
CA VAL A 86 4.32 7.44 -13.35
C VAL A 86 4.22 8.26 -12.06
N PHE A 87 3.24 9.15 -11.98
CA PHE A 87 2.98 9.95 -10.79
C PHE A 87 2.60 9.08 -9.59
N ASN A 88 1.65 8.16 -9.75
CA ASN A 88 1.26 7.23 -8.68
C ASN A 88 2.39 6.29 -8.27
N ILE A 89 3.22 5.84 -9.22
CA ILE A 89 4.43 5.06 -8.91
C ILE A 89 5.36 5.85 -8.00
N ILE A 90 5.69 7.11 -8.36
CA ILE A 90 6.57 7.98 -7.57
C ILE A 90 6.00 8.23 -6.18
N LEU A 91 4.70 8.56 -6.08
CA LEU A 91 4.06 8.83 -4.79
C LEU A 91 4.04 7.59 -3.90
N THR A 92 3.73 6.42 -4.46
CA THR A 92 3.76 5.15 -3.72
C THR A 92 5.14 4.89 -3.14
N PHE A 93 6.19 5.04 -3.94
CA PHE A 93 7.57 4.91 -3.46
C PHE A 93 7.89 5.88 -2.33
N LEU A 94 7.60 7.16 -2.52
CA LEU A 94 7.91 8.19 -1.53
C LEU A 94 7.16 7.92 -0.21
N PHE A 95 5.86 7.66 -0.28
CA PHE A 95 5.02 7.53 0.90
C PHE A 95 5.28 6.22 1.65
N GLU A 96 5.54 5.12 0.94
CA GLU A 96 5.88 3.84 1.58
C GLU A 96 7.26 3.88 2.25
N ILE A 97 8.27 4.52 1.62
CA ILE A 97 9.59 4.70 2.23
C ILE A 97 9.49 5.58 3.48
N ILE A 98 8.76 6.69 3.41
CA ILE A 98 8.55 7.57 4.57
C ILE A 98 7.88 6.80 5.71
N SER A 99 6.85 6.00 5.41
CA SER A 99 6.16 5.14 6.38
C SER A 99 7.13 4.19 7.09
N VAL A 100 7.98 3.48 6.33
CA VAL A 100 8.99 2.56 6.90
C VAL A 100 9.98 3.32 7.78
N VAL A 101 10.50 4.46 7.31
CA VAL A 101 11.46 5.28 8.06
C VAL A 101 10.86 5.77 9.38
N GLU A 102 9.63 6.26 9.37
CA GLU A 102 8.94 6.73 10.58
C GLU A 102 8.70 5.60 11.59
N ILE A 103 8.35 4.40 11.13
CA ILE A 103 8.21 3.21 12.00
C ILE A 103 9.55 2.83 12.62
N VAL A 104 10.64 2.86 11.86
CA VAL A 104 12.00 2.60 12.38
C VAL A 104 12.38 3.67 13.41
N LEU A 105 12.16 4.95 13.12
CA LEU A 105 12.42 6.05 14.04
C LEU A 105 11.59 5.92 15.32
N PHE A 106 10.32 5.51 15.22
CA PHE A 106 9.48 5.18 16.36
C PHE A 106 10.11 4.09 17.23
N TRP A 107 10.58 2.99 16.64
CA TRP A 107 11.26 1.91 17.37
C TRP A 107 12.55 2.36 18.05
N VAL A 108 13.40 3.11 17.35
CA VAL A 108 14.63 3.69 17.92
C VAL A 108 14.30 4.60 19.10
N PHE A 109 13.28 5.45 18.95
CA PHE A 109 12.83 6.35 20.00
C PHE A 109 12.25 5.60 21.21
N VAL A 110 11.39 4.61 20.97
CA VAL A 110 10.79 3.76 22.00
C VAL A 110 11.84 2.89 22.70
N LEU A 111 12.92 2.47 22.06
CA LEU A 111 13.94 1.65 22.72
C LEU A 111 14.97 2.49 23.49
N ILE A 112 15.36 3.65 22.96
CA ILE A 112 16.54 4.40 23.45
C ILE A 112 16.14 5.67 24.25
N TRP A 113 15.04 6.34 23.91
CA TRP A 113 14.75 7.72 24.35
C TRP A 113 13.52 7.89 25.29
N ARG A 114 13.00 6.79 25.87
CA ARG A 114 11.77 6.73 26.72
C ARG A 114 11.63 7.72 27.88
N LYS A 115 12.64 8.56 28.15
CA LYS A 115 12.75 9.41 29.34
C LYS A 115 12.07 10.78 29.20
N LYS A 116 11.79 11.29 27.99
CA LYS A 116 11.20 12.64 27.80
C LYS A 116 9.75 12.61 27.28
N LYS A 117 8.80 13.06 28.11
CA LYS A 117 7.36 13.07 27.79
C LYS A 117 7.00 13.92 26.57
N LEU A 118 7.60 15.10 26.40
CA LEU A 118 7.29 15.99 25.28
C LEU A 118 7.69 15.38 23.93
N ILE A 119 8.89 14.80 23.85
CA ILE A 119 9.38 14.18 22.61
C ILE A 119 8.56 12.94 22.25
N THR A 120 8.11 12.18 23.25
CA THR A 120 7.22 11.03 23.03
C THR A 120 5.90 11.45 22.40
N PHE A 121 5.31 12.57 22.83
CA PHE A 121 4.09 13.12 22.24
C PHE A 121 4.30 13.54 20.78
N ILE A 122 5.39 14.26 20.50
CA ILE A 122 5.73 14.71 19.13
C ILE A 122 5.86 13.51 18.19
N VAL A 123 6.54 12.44 18.62
CA VAL A 123 6.70 11.21 17.82
C VAL A 123 5.34 10.56 17.50
N TYR A 124 4.41 10.51 18.45
CA TYR A 124 3.06 9.99 18.18
C TYR A 124 2.25 10.90 17.23
N CYS A 125 2.43 12.22 17.30
CA CYS A 125 1.82 13.14 16.35
C CYS A 125 2.40 12.98 14.93
N CYS A 126 3.70 12.69 14.80
CA CYS A 126 4.32 12.40 13.51
C CYS A 126 3.72 11.14 12.86
N LEU A 127 3.29 10.14 13.63
CA LEU A 127 2.58 8.96 13.10
C LEU A 127 1.21 9.24 12.48
N LEU A 128 0.70 10.48 12.52
CA LEU A 128 -0.47 10.90 11.74
C LEU A 128 -0.13 11.16 10.26
N ILE A 129 1.09 11.58 9.96
CA ILE A 129 1.57 11.81 8.59
C ILE A 129 1.47 10.54 7.72
N PRO A 130 1.99 9.37 8.13
CA PRO A 130 1.91 8.16 7.33
C PRO A 130 0.47 7.68 7.19
N ILE A 131 -0.39 7.90 8.19
CA ILE A 131 -1.83 7.60 8.07
C ILE A 131 -2.46 8.41 6.92
N ILE A 132 -2.22 9.72 6.88
CA ILE A 132 -2.77 10.60 5.83
C ILE A 132 -2.22 10.20 4.46
N MET A 133 -0.92 9.93 4.37
CA MET A 133 -0.26 9.48 3.14
C MET A 133 -0.83 8.14 2.63
N GLN A 134 -1.03 7.17 3.51
CA GLN A 134 -1.59 5.85 3.15
C GLN A 134 -3.06 5.95 2.74
N CYS A 135 -3.86 6.79 3.42
CA CYS A 135 -5.21 7.10 2.98
C CYS A 135 -5.23 7.75 1.58
N TYR A 136 -4.28 8.63 1.30
CA TYR A 136 -4.13 9.25 -0.01
C TYR A 136 -3.79 8.21 -1.09
N LEU A 137 -2.81 7.33 -0.84
CA LEU A 137 -2.46 6.24 -1.77
C LEU A 137 -3.66 5.34 -2.05
N LEU A 138 -4.38 4.94 -0.99
CA LEU A 138 -5.57 4.09 -1.12
C LEU A 138 -6.59 4.69 -2.09
N VAL A 139 -6.91 5.97 -1.91
CA VAL A 139 -7.86 6.70 -2.78
C VAL A 139 -7.34 6.78 -4.21
N HIS A 140 -6.06 7.12 -4.40
CA HIS A 140 -5.47 7.26 -5.73
C HIS A 140 -5.35 5.94 -6.48
N HIS A 141 -4.94 4.85 -5.81
CA HIS A 141 -4.91 3.51 -6.39
C HIS A 141 -6.32 3.04 -6.76
N CYS A 142 -7.31 3.24 -5.88
CA CYS A 142 -8.70 2.89 -6.18
C CYS A 142 -9.24 3.68 -7.37
N SER A 143 -8.93 4.98 -7.46
CA SER A 143 -9.35 5.84 -8.57
C SER A 143 -8.73 5.37 -9.89
N GLU A 144 -7.42 5.15 -9.95
CA GLU A 144 -6.76 4.69 -11.17
C GLU A 144 -7.24 3.32 -11.63
N ILE A 145 -7.50 2.38 -10.72
CA ILE A 145 -8.07 1.07 -11.06
C ILE A 145 -9.49 1.22 -11.61
N HIS A 146 -10.31 2.07 -11.00
CA HIS A 146 -11.69 2.29 -11.42
C HIS A 146 -11.78 2.97 -12.79
N GLU A 147 -10.99 4.01 -13.00
CA GLU A 147 -10.90 4.72 -14.28
C GLU A 147 -10.28 3.83 -15.36
N GLY A 148 -9.23 3.08 -15.02
CA GLY A 148 -8.65 2.06 -15.89
C GLY A 148 -9.67 0.98 -16.28
N SER A 149 -10.47 0.48 -15.35
CA SER A 149 -11.54 -0.49 -15.63
C SER A 149 -12.62 0.09 -16.56
N LYS A 150 -13.01 1.35 -16.36
CA LYS A 150 -13.97 2.04 -17.25
C LYS A 150 -13.42 2.20 -18.66
N SER A 151 -12.16 2.64 -18.80
CA SER A 151 -11.51 2.79 -20.10
C SER A 151 -11.33 1.43 -20.79
N CYS A 152 -10.93 0.42 -20.03
CA CYS A 152 -10.72 -0.94 -20.51
C CYS A 152 -11.99 -1.62 -21.06
N LYS A 153 -13.16 -1.34 -20.49
CA LYS A 153 -14.46 -1.83 -21.01
C LYS A 153 -14.92 -1.12 -22.28
N LYS A 154 -14.39 0.07 -22.59
CA LYS A 154 -14.79 0.86 -23.77
C LYS A 154 -14.05 0.45 -25.03
N VAL A 155 -12.85 -0.12 -24.90
CA VAL A 155 -12.06 -0.53 -26.07
C VAL A 155 -12.68 -1.80 -26.66
N LYS A 156 -13.21 -1.69 -27.88
CA LYS A 156 -13.57 -2.85 -28.71
C LYS A 156 -12.29 -3.48 -29.25
N VAL A 157 -11.59 -4.20 -28.40
CA VAL A 157 -10.62 -5.22 -28.85
C VAL A 157 -11.44 -6.38 -29.41
N ASP A 158 -10.94 -7.11 -30.42
CA ASP A 158 -11.60 -8.28 -31.01
C ASP A 158 -12.33 -9.12 -29.94
N ALA A 159 -13.50 -9.69 -30.32
CA ALA A 159 -14.61 -10.17 -29.49
C ALA A 159 -14.30 -11.18 -28.35
N GLN A 160 -13.02 -11.44 -28.06
CA GLN A 160 -12.53 -12.39 -27.07
C GLN A 160 -11.76 -11.74 -25.90
N ALA A 161 -11.22 -10.53 -26.01
CA ALA A 161 -10.44 -9.94 -24.91
C ALA A 161 -11.31 -9.58 -23.68
N GLN A 162 -10.93 -10.08 -22.51
CA GLN A 162 -11.61 -9.81 -21.24
C GLN A 162 -10.81 -8.80 -20.42
N CYS A 163 -11.47 -7.69 -20.05
CA CYS A 163 -10.93 -6.73 -19.12
C CYS A 163 -10.88 -7.33 -17.70
N SER A 164 -9.74 -7.23 -17.00
CA SER A 164 -9.63 -7.64 -15.60
C SER A 164 -8.83 -6.62 -14.78
N ILE A 165 -9.22 -6.46 -13.52
CA ILE A 165 -8.54 -5.57 -12.56
C ILE A 165 -7.67 -6.34 -11.57
N LEU A 166 -7.76 -7.67 -11.57
CA LEU A 166 -7.17 -8.55 -10.55
C LEU A 166 -5.68 -8.29 -10.25
N PRO A 167 -4.82 -8.02 -11.25
CA PRO A 167 -3.39 -7.77 -11.00
C PRO A 167 -3.11 -6.50 -10.19
N PHE A 168 -4.08 -5.57 -10.14
CA PHE A 168 -3.94 -4.27 -9.49
C PHE A 168 -4.62 -4.21 -8.12
N VAL A 169 -5.52 -5.15 -7.79
CA VAL A 169 -6.28 -5.13 -6.52
C VAL A 169 -5.39 -5.33 -5.29
N PHE A 170 -4.21 -5.93 -5.44
CA PHE A 170 -3.30 -6.16 -4.32
C PHE A 170 -2.94 -4.88 -3.56
N THR A 171 -2.66 -3.79 -4.27
CA THR A 171 -2.14 -2.55 -3.66
C THR A 171 -3.20 -1.83 -2.82
N PRO A 172 -4.43 -1.54 -3.28
CA PRO A 172 -5.43 -0.92 -2.41
C PRO A 172 -5.85 -1.83 -1.24
N VAL A 173 -5.75 -3.15 -1.39
CA VAL A 173 -5.98 -4.08 -0.26
C VAL A 173 -4.90 -3.91 0.80
N VAL A 174 -3.62 -3.89 0.40
CA VAL A 174 -2.51 -3.69 1.34
C VAL A 174 -2.57 -2.31 1.97
N ASP A 175 -2.82 -1.26 1.20
CA ASP A 175 -2.98 0.12 1.70
C ASP A 175 -4.10 0.19 2.75
N SER A 176 -5.23 -0.49 2.52
CA SER A 176 -6.35 -0.55 3.46
C SER A 176 -5.94 -1.18 4.79
N PHE A 177 -5.22 -2.31 4.75
CA PHE A 177 -4.69 -2.93 5.96
C PHE A 177 -3.66 -2.02 6.65
N ASN A 178 -2.79 -1.37 5.88
CA ASN A 178 -1.80 -0.43 6.37
C ASN A 178 -2.44 0.71 7.17
N VAL A 179 -3.45 1.36 6.58
CA VAL A 179 -4.23 2.42 7.24
C VAL A 179 -4.82 1.91 8.57
N VAL A 180 -5.45 0.73 8.58
CA VAL A 180 -6.05 0.16 9.79
C VAL A 180 -5.00 -0.08 10.88
N PHE A 181 -3.87 -0.71 10.54
CA PHE A 181 -2.82 -0.99 11.52
C PHE A 181 -2.14 0.28 12.03
N LEU A 182 -1.92 1.29 11.19
CA LEU A 182 -1.40 2.58 11.63
C LEU A 182 -2.39 3.30 12.57
N PHE A 183 -3.68 3.31 12.25
CA PHE A 183 -4.71 3.88 13.13
C PHE A 183 -4.76 3.19 14.50
N ILE A 184 -4.78 1.86 14.52
CA ILE A 184 -4.81 1.09 15.77
C ILE A 184 -3.50 1.31 16.54
N GLY A 185 -2.35 1.25 15.88
CA GLY A 185 -1.03 1.44 16.48
C GLY A 185 -0.90 2.80 17.14
N THR A 186 -1.23 3.87 16.40
CA THR A 186 -1.21 5.25 16.88
C THR A 186 -2.20 5.44 18.02
N GLY A 187 -3.44 4.96 17.89
CA GLY A 187 -4.46 5.07 18.94
C GLY A 187 -4.06 4.39 20.25
N LEU A 188 -3.59 3.15 20.19
CA LEU A 188 -3.05 2.42 21.35
C LEU A 188 -1.84 3.14 21.95
N GLY A 189 -1.00 3.75 21.10
CA GLY A 189 0.19 4.50 21.50
C GLY A 189 -0.15 5.78 22.26
N THR A 190 -1.17 6.51 21.80
CA THR A 190 -1.72 7.69 22.50
C THR A 190 -2.32 7.29 23.85
N VAL A 191 -3.05 6.19 23.93
CA VAL A 191 -3.58 5.66 25.19
C VAL A 191 -2.45 5.30 26.16
N LEU A 192 -1.39 4.63 25.68
CA LEU A 192 -0.20 4.36 26.48
C LEU A 192 0.46 5.63 27.00
N TYR A 193 0.51 6.69 26.19
CA TYR A 193 1.12 7.96 26.59
C TYR A 193 0.36 8.62 27.75
N PHE A 194 -0.95 8.83 27.59
CA PHE A 194 -1.77 9.51 28.60
C PHE A 194 -2.08 8.64 29.81
N CYS A 195 -2.26 7.33 29.62
CA CYS A 195 -2.65 6.40 30.69
C CYS A 195 -1.48 5.56 31.24
N ARG A 196 -0.23 5.87 30.88
CA ARG A 196 0.97 5.09 31.28
C ARG A 196 0.99 4.65 32.75
N PRO A 197 0.71 5.53 33.75
CA PRO A 197 0.74 5.14 35.15
C PRO A 197 -0.32 4.10 35.50
N ARG A 198 -1.52 4.21 34.89
CA ARG A 198 -2.63 3.29 35.10
C ARG A 198 -2.42 1.95 34.40
N VAL A 199 -1.85 1.98 33.19
CA VAL A 199 -1.48 0.78 32.41
C VAL A 199 -0.40 -0.02 33.13
N ASN A 200 0.66 0.64 33.59
CA ASN A 200 1.72 -0.03 34.36
C ASN A 200 1.18 -0.61 35.66
N LYS A 201 0.42 0.17 36.45
CA LYS A 201 -0.20 -0.30 37.68
C LYS A 201 -1.14 -1.51 37.45
N ALA A 202 -1.85 -1.56 36.33
CA ALA A 202 -2.72 -2.70 35.99
C ALA A 202 -1.94 -3.97 35.60
N LEU A 203 -0.75 -3.82 35.02
CA LEU A 203 0.14 -4.93 34.64
C LEU A 203 1.03 -5.39 35.80
N ASP A 204 1.38 -4.49 36.73
CA ASP A 204 2.21 -4.77 37.91
C ASP A 204 1.44 -5.46 39.05
N VAL A 205 0.12 -5.65 38.94
CA VAL A 205 -0.63 -6.56 39.83
C VAL A 205 -0.24 -7.99 39.48
N LYS A 206 0.86 -8.42 40.10
CA LYS A 206 1.53 -9.71 40.04
C LYS A 206 0.60 -10.87 39.68
N ILE A 207 1.10 -11.64 38.72
CA ILE A 207 1.07 -13.11 38.74
C ILE A 207 1.52 -13.50 40.15
N LEU A 208 0.57 -13.95 40.97
CA LEU A 208 0.82 -14.60 42.25
C LEU A 208 0.46 -16.07 42.04
#